data_AF-A0A2M7RUD4-F1
#
_entry.id   AF-A0A2M7RUD4-F1
#
_cell.length_a   1.000
_cell.length_b   1.000
_cell.length_c   1.000
_cell.angle_alpha   90.00
_cell.angle_beta   90.00
_cell.angle_gamma   90.00
#
_symmetry.space_group_name_H-M   'P 1'
#
loop_
_entity.id
_entity.type
_entity.pdbx_description
1 polymer ?
#
loop_
_entity_poly.entity_id
_entity_poly.type
_entity_poly.pdbx_seq_one_letter_code
_entity_poly.pdbx_strand_id
1 'polypeptide(L)'
;LILHELAHSYKHHTLHKFLHNEVVGTDWGVFGSVKKPRDYFSQQQELEADSLASVWMEQTPYFHSGLLNYYRILQRLEQRKLLTLEDYWELKNSHIPPSKTRIAKYEANSNKIKQNDANLFVVSKTDFMGLKKQAKPLILDALLTNINKTNYDDCIERAFVFHIVEPENPLFTYYIMEAIRRKAYLDDIYWQQDFITYRYFDTLRVDNVRRKRPMGRHLLEFFDVNLLALNPTEGKDIKAHFYWNDAPRFTTYDEAYAYFFRLSQTQNCTECILSYALSYTIDIEKRDGYLNEYLLSPEAKYTLFAETLLAGNFSKNLLNKKLTLVTDFNAVIKEGNDFIRLDNAAADNLRNINYVLDSVRMNYPYRTIRMFSDIQAMDYLDFKKFTQLKKLFLLPHYVGNKNFSPHLLDPSFAELFLKYNVKEIEFIGINFLEYRKAEKTKEAYKYALKTSFYELANTTNTSQTLDFYLISINENILKTPTFIYSNRDISLNFKRNGFTQLAPRIKLEIDRKDGMMYQQT
;
A
#
# COMPACT_ATOMS: atom_id res chain seq x y z
N LEU A 1 -1.58 -17.88 -15.67
CA LEU A 1 -1.98 -17.26 -14.39
C LEU A 1 -3.37 -17.70 -13.95
N ILE A 2 -4.47 -17.28 -14.59
CA ILE A 2 -5.84 -17.61 -14.12
C ILE A 2 -6.05 -19.13 -13.93
N LEU A 3 -5.68 -19.96 -14.91
CA LEU A 3 -5.79 -21.43 -14.77
C LEU A 3 -4.95 -22.00 -13.60
N HIS A 4 -3.80 -21.39 -13.28
CA HIS A 4 -2.96 -21.80 -12.16
C HIS A 4 -3.62 -21.46 -10.82
N GLU A 5 -4.17 -20.26 -10.67
CA GLU A 5 -4.93 -19.88 -9.47
C GLU A 5 -6.20 -20.72 -9.31
N LEU A 6 -6.91 -21.01 -10.41
CA LEU A 6 -8.05 -21.93 -10.40
C LEU A 6 -7.64 -23.35 -9.97
N ALA A 7 -6.44 -23.80 -10.34
CA ALA A 7 -5.94 -25.11 -9.95
C ALA A 7 -5.67 -25.17 -8.43
N HIS A 8 -5.14 -24.09 -7.84
CA HIS A 8 -5.04 -23.97 -6.38
C HIS A 8 -6.41 -24.06 -5.69
N SER A 9 -7.42 -23.38 -6.25
CA SER A 9 -8.79 -23.42 -5.73
C SER A 9 -9.39 -24.84 -5.84
N TYR A 10 -9.26 -25.48 -7.00
CA TYR A 10 -9.79 -26.81 -7.26
C TYR A 10 -9.15 -27.89 -6.39
N LYS A 11 -7.83 -27.78 -6.14
CA LYS A 11 -7.10 -28.67 -5.24
C LYS A 11 -7.26 -28.31 -3.77
N HIS A 12 -8.07 -27.31 -3.44
CA HIS A 12 -8.28 -26.81 -2.08
C HIS A 12 -6.97 -26.46 -1.36
N HIS A 13 -5.92 -26.04 -2.09
CA HIS A 13 -4.61 -25.75 -1.51
C HIS A 13 -4.69 -24.69 -0.41
N THR A 14 -5.58 -23.70 -0.54
CA THR A 14 -5.83 -22.67 0.48
C THR A 14 -6.41 -23.27 1.76
N LEU A 15 -7.34 -24.22 1.65
CA LEU A 15 -7.92 -24.92 2.81
C LEU A 15 -6.88 -25.83 3.48
N HIS A 16 -6.12 -26.61 2.70
CA HIS A 16 -5.04 -27.44 3.23
C HIS A 16 -3.97 -26.62 3.94
N LYS A 17 -3.62 -25.46 3.38
CA LYS A 17 -2.69 -24.48 3.97
C LYS A 17 -3.23 -23.89 5.27
N PHE A 18 -4.51 -23.52 5.30
CA PHE A 18 -5.19 -23.07 6.51
C PHE A 18 -5.15 -24.17 7.60
N LEU A 19 -5.62 -25.37 7.27
CA LEU A 19 -5.64 -26.51 8.21
C LEU A 19 -4.23 -26.90 8.69
N HIS A 20 -3.21 -26.90 7.82
CA HIS A 20 -1.84 -27.21 8.22
C HIS A 20 -1.25 -26.13 9.14
N ASN A 21 -1.53 -24.84 8.88
CA ASN A 21 -1.09 -23.75 9.76
C ASN A 21 -1.74 -23.86 11.15
N GLU A 22 -3.00 -24.32 11.22
CA GLU A 22 -3.69 -24.58 12.50
C GLU A 22 -3.22 -25.88 13.19
N VAL A 23 -2.79 -26.92 12.44
CA VAL A 23 -2.47 -28.25 13.00
C VAL A 23 -0.99 -28.42 13.38
N VAL A 24 -0.04 -27.77 12.69
CA VAL A 24 1.42 -27.97 12.93
C VAL A 24 2.03 -26.92 13.86
N GLY A 25 1.17 -26.10 14.49
CA GLY A 25 1.49 -25.22 15.62
C GLY A 25 1.24 -25.84 16.99
N THR A 26 1.38 -27.17 17.13
CA THR A 26 1.09 -27.92 18.36
C THR A 26 2.10 -27.65 19.48
N ASP A 27 1.91 -26.48 20.10
CA ASP A 27 1.78 -26.31 21.55
C ASP A 27 0.53 -25.48 21.93
N TRP A 28 -0.29 -25.03 20.96
CA TRP A 28 -1.46 -24.18 21.23
C TRP A 28 -2.64 -24.46 20.30
N GLY A 29 -3.56 -25.34 20.71
CA GLY A 29 -4.98 -25.29 20.29
C GLY A 29 -5.28 -25.40 18.79
N VAL A 30 -6.55 -25.20 18.42
CA VAL A 30 -7.06 -25.33 17.05
C VAL A 30 -7.04 -23.97 16.32
N PHE A 31 -6.75 -22.87 17.03
CA PHE A 31 -6.90 -21.50 16.52
C PHE A 31 -5.90 -20.52 17.17
N GLY A 32 -4.63 -20.58 16.77
CA GLY A 32 -3.71 -19.54 17.19
C GLY A 32 -2.24 -19.93 17.15
N SER A 33 -1.59 -19.59 16.05
CA SER A 33 -0.13 -19.52 16.02
C SER A 33 0.30 -18.05 16.01
N VAL A 34 1.23 -17.69 16.90
CA VAL A 34 2.00 -16.42 16.82
C VAL A 34 2.93 -16.43 15.59
N LYS A 35 3.14 -17.59 14.95
CA LYS A 35 3.81 -17.65 13.66
C LYS A 35 2.86 -17.07 12.62
N LYS A 36 3.35 -16.08 11.86
CA LYS A 36 2.63 -15.56 10.71
C LYS A 36 2.12 -16.75 9.88
N PRO A 37 0.82 -16.84 9.56
CA PRO A 37 0.34 -17.86 8.64
C PRO A 37 1.26 -17.85 7.42
N ARG A 38 1.74 -19.01 6.99
CA ARG A 38 2.55 -19.07 5.77
C ARG A 38 1.72 -18.43 4.68
N ASP A 39 2.17 -17.38 4.03
CA ASP A 39 1.42 -16.74 2.93
C ASP A 39 1.60 -17.49 1.60
N TYR A 40 2.44 -18.53 1.56
CA TYR A 40 2.85 -19.25 0.37
C TYR A 40 2.31 -20.69 0.34
N PHE A 41 2.03 -21.21 -0.86
CA PHE A 41 1.79 -22.64 -1.06
C PHE A 41 3.11 -23.42 -0.99
N SER A 42 3.08 -24.72 -0.69
CA SER A 42 4.30 -25.53 -0.73
C SER A 42 4.80 -25.73 -2.17
N GLN A 43 6.08 -26.10 -2.35
CA GLN A 43 6.61 -26.33 -3.70
C GLN A 43 5.84 -27.43 -4.43
N GLN A 44 5.40 -28.45 -3.70
CA GLN A 44 4.55 -29.51 -4.24
C GLN A 44 3.20 -28.94 -4.70
N GLN A 45 2.53 -28.12 -3.89
CA GLN A 45 1.25 -27.50 -4.26
C GLN A 45 1.37 -26.61 -5.49
N GLU A 46 2.45 -25.83 -5.61
CA GLU A 46 2.75 -25.03 -6.80
C GLU A 46 2.96 -25.91 -8.04
N LEU A 47 3.73 -27.01 -7.92
CA LEU A 47 3.97 -27.95 -9.03
C LEU A 47 2.71 -28.73 -9.42
N GLU A 48 1.83 -29.06 -8.47
CA GLU A 48 0.53 -29.68 -8.72
C GLU A 48 -0.39 -28.71 -9.46
N ALA A 49 -0.46 -27.45 -9.01
CA ALA A 49 -1.24 -26.41 -9.67
C ALA A 49 -0.73 -26.14 -11.09
N ASP A 50 0.60 -26.09 -11.29
CA ASP A 50 1.23 -25.96 -12.61
C ASP A 50 0.88 -27.12 -13.54
N SER A 51 0.90 -28.35 -13.03
CA SER A 51 0.61 -29.54 -13.81
C SER A 51 -0.85 -29.56 -14.26
N LEU A 52 -1.79 -29.25 -13.34
CA LEU A 52 -3.21 -29.17 -13.66
C LEU A 52 -3.53 -28.01 -14.61
N ALA A 53 -2.93 -26.85 -14.39
CA ALA A 53 -3.08 -25.69 -15.27
C ALA A 53 -2.57 -25.99 -16.69
N SER A 54 -1.50 -26.78 -16.83
CA SER A 54 -1.00 -27.23 -18.13
C SER A 54 -2.03 -28.09 -18.86
N VAL A 55 -2.63 -29.07 -18.16
CA VAL A 55 -3.67 -29.94 -18.72
C VAL A 55 -4.90 -29.13 -19.13
N TRP A 56 -5.36 -28.22 -18.28
CA TRP A 56 -6.48 -27.34 -18.63
C TRP A 56 -6.15 -26.41 -19.79
N MET A 57 -4.91 -25.93 -19.90
CA MET A 57 -4.51 -25.08 -21.03
C MET A 57 -4.64 -25.83 -22.36
N GLU A 58 -4.30 -27.12 -22.42
CA GLU A 58 -4.49 -27.98 -23.61
C GLU A 58 -5.96 -28.14 -24.00
N GLN A 59 -6.87 -28.06 -23.03
CA GLN A 59 -8.31 -28.16 -23.25
C GLN A 59 -8.94 -26.84 -23.69
N THR A 60 -8.16 -25.75 -23.73
CA THR A 60 -8.63 -24.43 -24.18
C THR A 60 -8.14 -24.13 -25.59
N PRO A 61 -8.84 -23.25 -26.34
CA PRO A 61 -8.34 -22.75 -27.61
C PRO A 61 -7.12 -21.81 -27.47
N TYR A 62 -6.74 -21.44 -26.24
CA TYR A 62 -5.62 -20.54 -26.00
C TYR A 62 -4.29 -21.24 -26.24
N PHE A 63 -3.30 -20.46 -26.67
CA PHE A 63 -1.99 -20.97 -27.01
C PHE A 63 -1.29 -21.61 -25.81
N HIS A 64 -1.02 -22.92 -25.90
CA HIS A 64 -0.49 -23.73 -24.80
C HIS A 64 0.72 -23.08 -24.10
N SER A 65 1.70 -22.56 -24.86
CA SER A 65 2.90 -21.94 -24.27
C SER A 65 2.67 -20.57 -23.58
N GLY A 66 1.43 -20.09 -23.47
CA GLY A 66 1.07 -18.98 -22.60
C GLY A 66 1.52 -19.20 -21.15
N LEU A 67 1.54 -20.45 -20.68
CA LEU A 67 2.05 -20.81 -19.35
C LEU A 67 3.58 -20.67 -19.26
N LEU A 68 4.32 -21.04 -20.31
CA LEU A 68 5.77 -20.81 -20.41
C LEU A 68 6.12 -19.32 -20.41
N ASN A 69 5.36 -18.52 -21.17
CA ASN A 69 5.54 -17.06 -21.18
C ASN A 69 5.29 -16.44 -19.80
N TYR A 70 4.31 -16.95 -19.06
CA TYR A 70 4.08 -16.57 -17.66
C TYR A 70 5.30 -16.89 -16.77
N TYR A 71 5.86 -18.10 -16.84
CA TYR A 71 7.05 -18.44 -16.05
C TYR A 71 8.28 -17.60 -16.44
N ARG A 72 8.42 -17.25 -17.71
CA ARG A 72 9.48 -16.32 -18.16
C ARG A 72 9.27 -14.91 -17.60
N ILE A 73 8.02 -14.46 -17.43
CA ILE A 73 7.72 -13.20 -16.73
C ILE A 73 8.16 -13.31 -15.27
N LEU A 74 7.78 -14.38 -14.56
CA LEU A 74 8.19 -14.61 -13.17
C LEU A 74 9.71 -14.62 -13.03
N GLN A 75 10.42 -15.33 -13.91
CA GLN A 75 11.88 -15.38 -13.90
C GLN A 75 12.51 -13.99 -14.03
N ARG A 76 11.99 -13.11 -14.89
CA ARG A 76 12.49 -11.74 -15.02
C ARG A 76 12.25 -10.92 -13.75
N LEU A 77 11.07 -11.07 -13.15
CA LEU A 77 10.75 -10.41 -11.87
C LEU A 77 11.64 -10.92 -10.74
N GLU A 78 11.90 -12.22 -10.67
CA GLU A 78 12.84 -12.84 -9.71
C GLU A 78 14.26 -12.31 -9.90
N GLN A 79 14.75 -12.27 -11.14
CA GLN A 79 16.08 -11.75 -11.47
C GLN A 79 16.21 -10.29 -11.08
N ARG A 80 15.25 -9.43 -11.46
CA ARG A 80 15.23 -8.03 -11.04
C ARG A 80 15.20 -7.88 -9.53
N LYS A 81 14.37 -8.67 -8.83
CA LYS A 81 14.32 -8.64 -7.36
C LYS A 81 15.67 -9.02 -6.75
N LEU A 82 16.35 -10.03 -7.29
CA LEU A 82 17.69 -10.42 -6.84
C LEU A 82 18.71 -9.30 -7.02
N LEU A 83 18.62 -8.50 -8.07
CA LEU A 83 19.53 -7.37 -8.25
C LEU A 83 19.36 -6.30 -7.16
N THR A 84 18.24 -6.26 -6.43
CA THR A 84 17.99 -5.33 -5.30
C THR A 84 18.36 -5.88 -3.93
N LEU A 85 18.82 -7.14 -3.83
CA LEU A 85 19.12 -7.82 -2.57
C LEU A 85 20.63 -8.04 -2.44
N GLU A 86 21.26 -7.42 -1.45
CA GLU A 86 22.71 -7.48 -1.22
C GLU A 86 23.20 -8.93 -0.97
N ASP A 87 22.59 -9.63 -0.02
CA ASP A 87 23.09 -10.92 0.45
C ASP A 87 22.51 -12.14 -0.28
N TYR A 88 21.63 -11.93 -1.26
CA TYR A 88 20.86 -13.01 -1.87
C TYR A 88 21.26 -13.28 -3.32
N TRP A 89 21.73 -14.49 -3.58
CA TRP A 89 22.09 -14.98 -4.92
C TRP A 89 20.95 -15.67 -5.65
N GLU A 90 19.98 -16.14 -4.88
CA GLU A 90 18.79 -16.85 -5.31
C GLU A 90 17.68 -16.58 -4.30
N LEU A 91 16.46 -16.48 -4.80
CA LEU A 91 15.28 -16.40 -3.95
C LEU A 91 15.01 -17.82 -3.48
N LYS A 92 15.76 -18.29 -2.47
CA LYS A 92 15.48 -19.56 -1.80
C LYS A 92 14.15 -19.44 -1.08
N ASN A 93 13.06 -19.62 -1.82
CA ASN A 93 11.76 -19.81 -1.20
C ASN A 93 11.56 -21.33 -1.06
N SER A 94 11.55 -21.82 0.17
CA SER A 94 11.20 -23.22 0.49
C SER A 94 9.78 -23.61 0.04
N HIS A 95 9.00 -22.63 -0.46
CA HIS A 95 7.59 -22.75 -0.76
C HIS A 95 7.27 -22.55 -2.26
N ILE A 96 8.07 -21.80 -3.01
CA ILE A 96 7.83 -21.59 -4.46
C ILE A 96 8.95 -22.27 -5.25
N PRO A 97 8.65 -23.17 -6.20
CA PRO A 97 9.68 -23.78 -7.03
C PRO A 97 10.33 -22.68 -7.89
N PRO A 98 11.67 -22.63 -7.98
CA PRO A 98 12.35 -21.59 -8.76
C PRO A 98 11.80 -21.53 -10.19
N SER A 99 11.63 -20.33 -10.75
CA SER A 99 11.09 -20.18 -12.11
C SER A 99 11.89 -20.97 -13.16
N LYS A 100 13.21 -21.13 -12.97
CA LYS A 100 14.05 -22.00 -13.81
C LYS A 100 13.59 -23.46 -13.82
N THR A 101 13.24 -24.01 -12.65
CA THR A 101 12.75 -25.39 -12.52
C THR A 101 11.38 -25.55 -13.15
N ARG A 102 10.48 -24.57 -12.96
CA ARG A 102 9.15 -24.55 -13.59
C ARG A 102 9.25 -24.51 -15.13
N ILE A 103 10.13 -23.66 -15.66
CA ILE A 103 10.43 -23.54 -17.10
C ILE A 103 10.97 -24.86 -17.63
N ALA A 104 11.99 -25.45 -17.01
CA ALA A 104 12.60 -26.70 -17.48
C ALA A 104 11.60 -27.87 -17.50
N LYS A 105 10.75 -27.98 -16.48
CA LYS A 105 9.68 -28.99 -16.43
C LYS A 105 8.66 -28.80 -17.56
N TYR A 106 8.30 -27.55 -17.85
CA TYR A 106 7.36 -27.25 -18.93
C TYR A 106 7.98 -27.50 -20.31
N GLU A 107 9.22 -27.09 -20.53
CA GLU A 107 9.95 -27.31 -21.79
C GLU A 107 10.19 -28.80 -22.07
N ALA A 108 10.41 -29.62 -21.02
CA ALA A 108 10.50 -31.07 -21.14
C ALA A 108 9.17 -31.75 -21.52
N ASN A 109 8.04 -31.17 -21.12
CA ASN A 109 6.70 -31.69 -21.43
C ASN A 109 6.14 -31.16 -22.76
N SER A 110 6.61 -30.01 -23.24
CA SER A 110 6.12 -29.39 -24.47
C SER A 110 6.73 -30.03 -25.72
N ASN A 111 6.21 -31.19 -26.13
CA ASN A 111 6.54 -31.74 -27.44
C ASN A 111 5.90 -30.89 -28.55
N LYS A 112 6.73 -30.11 -29.25
CA LYS A 112 6.49 -29.44 -30.56
C LYS A 112 5.06 -28.91 -30.80
N ILE A 113 4.72 -27.77 -30.20
CA ILE A 113 3.56 -26.97 -30.63
C ILE A 113 4.08 -25.76 -31.41
N LYS A 114 3.75 -25.68 -32.71
CA LYS A 114 4.10 -24.53 -33.56
C LYS A 114 3.32 -23.30 -33.06
N GLN A 115 4.03 -22.17 -32.92
CA GLN A 115 3.40 -20.88 -32.65
C GLN A 115 2.43 -20.53 -33.79
N ASN A 116 1.17 -20.28 -33.43
CA ASN A 116 0.20 -19.64 -34.31
C ASN A 116 -0.39 -18.45 -33.55
N ASP A 117 -0.20 -17.24 -34.08
CA ASP A 117 -0.65 -16.00 -33.45
C ASP A 117 -2.17 -15.94 -33.25
N ALA A 118 -2.94 -16.68 -34.07
CA ALA A 118 -4.39 -16.79 -33.94
C ALA A 118 -4.82 -17.35 -32.56
N ASN A 119 -3.98 -18.16 -31.92
CA ASN A 119 -4.30 -18.80 -30.64
C ASN A 119 -3.82 -17.98 -29.43
N LEU A 120 -3.01 -16.92 -29.64
CA LEU A 120 -2.58 -16.03 -28.56
C LEU A 120 -3.74 -15.17 -28.04
N PHE A 121 -4.67 -14.82 -28.93
CA PHE A 121 -5.82 -13.98 -28.63
C PHE A 121 -7.08 -14.59 -29.23
N VAL A 122 -7.67 -15.55 -28.51
CA VAL A 122 -8.89 -16.25 -28.95
C VAL A 122 -10.09 -15.32 -29.03
N VAL A 123 -10.25 -14.40 -28.07
CA VAL A 123 -11.40 -13.48 -27.99
C VAL A 123 -11.12 -12.20 -28.78
N SER A 124 -10.17 -11.39 -28.33
CA SER A 124 -9.85 -10.11 -28.98
C SER A 124 -8.48 -9.61 -28.56
N LYS A 125 -7.56 -9.47 -29.53
CA LYS A 125 -6.27 -8.80 -29.31
C LYS A 125 -6.48 -7.32 -28.99
N THR A 126 -7.45 -6.69 -29.65
CA THR A 126 -7.76 -5.27 -29.48
C THR A 126 -8.19 -4.96 -28.05
N ASP A 127 -9.10 -5.76 -27.48
CA ASP A 127 -9.59 -5.54 -26.12
C ASP A 127 -8.49 -5.79 -25.10
N PHE A 128 -7.69 -6.86 -25.27
CA PHE A 128 -6.55 -7.13 -24.40
C PHE A 128 -5.54 -5.98 -24.41
N MET A 129 -5.19 -5.45 -25.60
CA MET A 129 -4.25 -4.34 -25.72
C MET A 129 -4.85 -3.03 -25.19
N GLY A 130 -6.17 -2.81 -25.38
CA GLY A 130 -6.91 -1.72 -24.77
C GLY A 130 -6.87 -1.76 -23.25
N LEU A 131 -7.14 -2.91 -22.64
CA LEU A 131 -7.03 -3.14 -21.20
C LEU A 131 -5.59 -2.98 -20.71
N LYS A 132 -4.59 -3.50 -21.45
CA LYS A 132 -3.16 -3.29 -21.11
C LYS A 132 -2.82 -1.80 -21.08
N LYS A 133 -3.33 -1.01 -22.03
CA LYS A 133 -3.13 0.45 -22.08
C LYS A 133 -3.81 1.15 -20.90
N GLN A 134 -5.06 0.80 -20.58
CA GLN A 134 -5.79 1.35 -19.43
C GLN A 134 -5.18 0.97 -18.08
N ALA A 135 -4.56 -0.21 -17.97
CA ALA A 135 -3.92 -0.66 -16.74
C ALA A 135 -2.66 0.15 -16.39
N LYS A 136 -1.94 0.72 -17.36
CA LYS A 136 -0.70 1.48 -17.12
C LYS A 136 -0.90 2.64 -16.13
N PRO A 137 -1.82 3.60 -16.36
CA PRO A 137 -2.05 4.69 -15.41
C PRO A 137 -2.58 4.19 -14.06
N LEU A 138 -3.39 3.12 -14.03
CA LEU A 138 -3.90 2.55 -12.78
C LEU A 138 -2.80 1.91 -11.93
N ILE A 139 -1.82 1.27 -12.56
CA ILE A 139 -0.63 0.72 -11.87
C ILE A 139 0.18 1.86 -11.24
N LEU A 140 0.43 2.92 -12.01
CA LEU A 140 1.22 4.07 -11.52
C LEU A 140 0.49 4.81 -10.39
N ASP A 141 -0.82 5.03 -10.52
CA ASP A 141 -1.66 5.60 -9.47
C ASP A 141 -1.61 4.75 -8.19
N ALA A 142 -1.77 3.43 -8.30
CA ALA A 142 -1.71 2.51 -7.16
C ALA A 142 -0.34 2.53 -6.46
N LEU A 143 0.75 2.64 -7.22
CA LEU A 143 2.11 2.74 -6.66
C LEU A 143 2.35 4.09 -6.00
N LEU A 144 1.91 5.19 -6.62
CA LEU A 144 2.07 6.54 -6.09
C LEU A 144 1.23 6.78 -4.83
N THR A 145 0.02 6.23 -4.80
CA THR A 145 -0.92 6.41 -3.68
C THR A 145 -0.63 5.50 -2.49
N ASN A 146 -0.01 4.33 -2.72
CA ASN A 146 0.37 3.45 -1.62
C ASN A 146 1.68 3.93 -0.99
N ILE A 147 1.59 4.90 -0.08
CA ILE A 147 2.72 5.59 0.54
C ILE A 147 3.69 4.60 1.21
N ASN A 148 4.82 4.36 0.55
CA ASN A 148 5.97 3.58 1.00
C ASN A 148 7.16 3.94 0.11
N LYS A 149 8.37 4.08 0.67
CA LYS A 149 9.61 4.35 -0.09
C LYS A 149 9.78 3.37 -1.26
N THR A 150 9.59 2.08 -1.02
CA THR A 150 9.69 1.05 -2.08
C THR A 150 8.67 1.25 -3.21
N ASN A 151 7.46 1.70 -2.89
CA ASN A 151 6.43 1.91 -3.91
C ASN A 151 6.72 3.13 -4.78
N TYR A 152 7.35 4.18 -4.23
CA TYR A 152 7.83 5.31 -5.05
C TYR A 152 8.94 4.87 -5.99
N ASP A 153 9.89 4.04 -5.54
CA ASP A 153 10.91 3.47 -6.43
C ASP A 153 10.27 2.68 -7.56
N ASP A 154 9.33 1.81 -7.23
CA ASP A 154 8.63 1.00 -8.20
C ASP A 154 7.77 1.86 -9.14
N CYS A 155 7.20 2.98 -8.67
CA CYS A 155 6.49 3.96 -9.49
C CYS A 155 7.44 4.64 -10.49
N ILE A 156 8.58 5.16 -10.03
CA ILE A 156 9.57 5.83 -10.87
C ILE A 156 10.08 4.89 -11.95
N GLU A 157 10.49 3.67 -11.56
CA GLU A 157 10.98 2.68 -12.50
C GLU A 157 9.92 2.26 -13.52
N ARG A 158 8.69 2.01 -13.07
CA ARG A 158 7.61 1.59 -13.96
C ARG A 158 7.19 2.71 -14.91
N ALA A 159 7.14 3.95 -14.42
CA ALA A 159 6.83 5.12 -15.22
C ALA A 159 7.94 5.38 -16.25
N PHE A 160 9.22 5.25 -15.86
CA PHE A 160 10.35 5.33 -16.80
C PHE A 160 10.29 4.24 -17.87
N VAL A 161 9.98 3.00 -17.50
CA VAL A 161 9.78 1.90 -18.45
C VAL A 161 8.62 2.18 -19.43
N PHE A 162 7.53 2.79 -18.97
CA PHE A 162 6.45 3.18 -19.87
C PHE A 162 6.83 4.37 -20.76
N HIS A 163 7.56 5.34 -20.21
CA HIS A 163 8.08 6.50 -20.92
C HIS A 163 9.01 6.09 -22.07
N ILE A 164 9.96 5.18 -21.86
CA ILE A 164 10.88 4.79 -22.94
C ILE A 164 10.19 4.06 -24.11
N VAL A 165 9.01 3.47 -23.87
CA VAL A 165 8.18 2.85 -24.90
C VAL A 165 7.23 3.87 -25.55
N GLU A 166 6.74 4.84 -24.79
CA GLU A 166 5.79 5.88 -25.22
C GLU A 166 6.24 7.27 -24.74
N PRO A 167 7.32 7.84 -25.32
CA PRO A 167 7.97 9.03 -24.78
C PRO A 167 7.15 10.32 -24.91
N GLU A 168 6.16 10.33 -25.80
CA GLU A 168 5.27 11.48 -26.04
C GLU A 168 4.10 11.54 -25.05
N ASN A 169 3.96 10.58 -24.14
CA ASN A 169 2.84 10.54 -23.21
C ASN A 169 3.16 11.30 -21.91
N PRO A 170 2.58 12.50 -21.69
CA PRO A 170 2.90 13.33 -20.51
C PRO A 170 2.58 12.66 -19.18
N LEU A 171 1.67 11.67 -19.17
CA LEU A 171 1.30 10.94 -17.96
C LEU A 171 2.51 10.25 -17.33
N PHE A 172 3.40 9.66 -18.13
CA PHE A 172 4.56 8.96 -17.59
C PHE A 172 5.59 9.95 -17.04
N THR A 173 5.78 11.09 -17.71
CA THR A 173 6.59 12.20 -17.20
C THR A 173 6.08 12.68 -15.84
N TYR A 174 4.77 12.91 -15.71
CA TYR A 174 4.14 13.29 -14.45
C TYR A 174 4.43 12.29 -13.32
N TYR A 175 4.21 11.00 -13.55
CA TYR A 175 4.43 9.98 -12.51
C TYR A 175 5.91 9.82 -12.13
N ILE A 176 6.84 9.97 -13.08
CA ILE A 176 8.28 10.02 -12.77
C ILE A 176 8.56 11.18 -11.83
N MET A 177 8.15 12.39 -12.22
CA MET A 177 8.39 13.60 -11.43
C MET A 177 7.75 13.50 -10.04
N GLU A 178 6.46 13.17 -9.99
CA GLU A 178 5.71 13.19 -8.74
C GLU A 178 6.20 12.12 -7.75
N ALA A 179 6.61 10.95 -8.23
CA ALA A 179 7.19 9.93 -7.38
C ALA A 179 8.60 10.31 -6.87
N ILE A 180 9.44 10.95 -7.69
CA ILE A 180 10.74 11.51 -7.25
C ILE A 180 10.50 12.55 -6.16
N ARG A 181 9.63 13.53 -6.43
CA ARG A 181 9.33 14.63 -5.51
C ARG A 181 8.83 14.10 -4.16
N ARG A 182 7.83 13.19 -4.15
CA ARG A 182 7.29 12.62 -2.91
C ARG A 182 8.35 11.84 -2.13
N LYS A 183 9.17 11.05 -2.83
CA LYS A 183 10.24 10.28 -2.22
C LYS A 183 11.30 11.19 -1.58
N ALA A 184 11.77 12.18 -2.32
CA ALA A 184 12.79 13.11 -1.86
C ALA A 184 12.25 14.12 -0.82
N TYR A 185 10.93 14.36 -0.81
CA TYR A 185 10.28 15.16 0.22
C TYR A 185 10.21 14.44 1.58
N LEU A 186 10.06 13.11 1.58
CA LEU A 186 10.19 12.30 2.80
C LEU A 186 11.63 12.30 3.33
N ASP A 187 12.62 12.27 2.43
CA ASP A 187 14.03 12.12 2.76
C ASP A 187 14.92 12.73 1.66
N ASP A 188 15.55 13.85 1.96
CA ASP A 188 16.24 14.72 0.99
C ASP A 188 17.50 14.09 0.39
N ILE A 189 18.07 13.08 1.05
CA ILE A 189 19.22 12.31 0.55
C ILE A 189 18.96 11.74 -0.84
N TYR A 190 17.69 11.47 -1.18
CA TYR A 190 17.34 10.85 -2.44
C TYR A 190 17.55 11.76 -3.65
N TRP A 191 17.59 13.09 -3.49
CA TRP A 191 17.90 14.00 -4.60
C TRP A 191 19.26 13.67 -5.24
N GLN A 192 20.24 13.28 -4.41
CA GLN A 192 21.62 13.03 -4.82
C GLN A 192 21.92 11.56 -5.12
N GLN A 193 20.93 10.67 -4.99
CA GLN A 193 21.12 9.25 -5.33
C GLN A 193 21.07 9.04 -6.84
N ASP A 194 21.79 8.03 -7.32
CA ASP A 194 21.75 7.62 -8.72
C ASP A 194 20.33 7.23 -9.15
N PHE A 195 19.88 7.78 -10.27
CA PHE A 195 18.55 7.54 -10.80
C PHE A 195 18.34 6.05 -11.03
N ILE A 196 17.38 5.46 -10.29
CA ILE A 196 16.99 4.04 -10.28
C ILE A 196 18.08 3.09 -9.74
N THR A 197 19.33 3.25 -10.15
CA THR A 197 20.43 2.29 -9.91
C THR A 197 20.95 2.24 -8.47
N TYR A 198 20.71 3.28 -7.65
CA TYR A 198 21.19 3.34 -6.26
C TYR A 198 20.74 2.16 -5.37
N ARG A 199 19.63 1.50 -5.72
CA ARG A 199 19.07 0.34 -4.99
C ARG A 199 19.51 -1.02 -5.55
N TYR A 200 20.34 -1.01 -6.57
CA TYR A 200 20.78 -2.21 -7.28
C TYR A 200 22.23 -2.56 -6.93
N PHE A 201 22.55 -3.85 -7.06
CA PHE A 201 23.85 -4.40 -6.75
C PHE A 201 24.47 -5.12 -7.95
N ASP A 202 25.73 -4.81 -8.24
CA ASP A 202 26.55 -5.56 -9.17
C ASP A 202 27.06 -6.86 -8.53
N THR A 203 27.25 -7.88 -9.36
CA THR A 203 27.89 -9.13 -8.95
C THR A 203 29.35 -9.14 -9.36
N LEU A 204 30.26 -9.36 -8.41
CA LEU A 204 31.69 -9.57 -8.67
C LEU A 204 32.21 -10.85 -8.02
N ARG A 205 33.41 -11.27 -8.42
CA ARG A 205 34.18 -12.32 -7.75
C ARG A 205 35.41 -11.70 -7.10
N VAL A 206 35.56 -11.89 -5.79
CA VAL A 206 36.76 -11.54 -5.01
C VAL A 206 37.27 -12.83 -4.39
N ASP A 207 38.52 -13.20 -4.66
CA ASP A 207 39.14 -14.44 -4.14
C ASP A 207 38.30 -15.70 -4.39
N ASN A 208 37.75 -15.84 -5.60
CA ASN A 208 36.81 -16.89 -6.02
C ASN A 208 35.47 -16.92 -5.25
N VAL A 209 35.20 -15.98 -4.35
CA VAL A 209 33.92 -15.82 -3.66
C VAL A 209 33.07 -14.80 -4.41
N ARG A 210 31.83 -15.17 -4.73
CA ARG A 210 30.86 -14.20 -5.28
C ARG A 210 30.47 -13.21 -4.20
N ARG A 211 30.60 -11.92 -4.49
CA ARG A 211 30.18 -10.81 -3.62
C ARG A 211 29.33 -9.83 -4.42
N LYS A 212 28.35 -9.24 -3.75
CA LYS A 212 27.61 -8.11 -4.30
C LYS A 212 28.21 -6.81 -3.78
N ARG A 213 28.15 -5.76 -4.60
CA ARG A 213 28.46 -4.39 -4.20
C ARG A 213 27.40 -3.46 -4.78
N PRO A 214 27.16 -2.29 -4.17
CA PRO A 214 26.33 -1.26 -4.79
C PRO A 214 26.73 -1.03 -6.24
N MET A 215 25.74 -0.95 -7.13
CA MET A 215 25.97 -0.74 -8.55
C MET A 215 26.70 0.59 -8.75
N GLY A 216 27.87 0.54 -9.38
CA GLY A 216 28.73 1.73 -9.54
C GLY A 216 28.54 2.47 -10.87
N ARG A 217 27.51 2.10 -11.64
CA ARG A 217 27.19 2.64 -12.96
C ARG A 217 25.76 3.13 -12.96
N HIS A 218 25.53 4.31 -13.51
CA HIS A 218 24.18 4.86 -13.57
C HIS A 218 23.35 4.23 -14.71
N LEU A 219 22.02 4.37 -14.66
CA LEU A 219 21.10 3.69 -15.59
C LEU A 219 21.38 3.96 -17.08
N LEU A 220 21.76 5.19 -17.41
CA LEU A 220 21.94 5.63 -18.79
C LEU A 220 23.29 5.25 -19.42
N GLU A 221 24.21 4.67 -18.64
CA GLU A 221 25.52 4.23 -19.12
C GLU A 221 25.44 2.89 -19.88
N PHE A 222 24.42 2.08 -19.60
CA PHE A 222 24.24 0.78 -20.22
C PHE A 222 22.76 0.38 -20.30
N PHE A 223 22.36 -0.21 -21.42
CA PHE A 223 21.02 -0.75 -21.58
C PHE A 223 20.97 -2.22 -21.10
N ASP A 224 20.22 -2.49 -20.03
CA ASP A 224 19.95 -3.84 -19.55
C ASP A 224 18.45 -4.10 -19.42
N VAL A 225 17.94 -4.98 -20.29
CA VAL A 225 16.53 -5.40 -20.31
C VAL A 225 16.08 -6.05 -19.01
N ASN A 226 16.99 -6.68 -18.26
CA ASN A 226 16.67 -7.32 -16.98
C ASN A 226 16.46 -6.29 -15.88
N LEU A 227 17.30 -5.25 -15.85
CA LEU A 227 17.17 -4.14 -14.90
C LEU A 227 15.82 -3.42 -15.08
N LEU A 228 15.43 -3.17 -16.33
CA LEU A 228 14.15 -2.55 -16.67
C LEU A 228 12.95 -3.53 -16.67
N ALA A 229 13.17 -4.81 -16.40
CA ALA A 229 12.18 -5.89 -16.51
C ALA A 229 11.40 -5.90 -17.83
N LEU A 230 12.04 -5.46 -18.92
CA LEU A 230 11.49 -5.53 -20.26
C LEU A 230 11.60 -6.96 -20.78
N ASN A 231 10.60 -7.42 -21.52
CA ASN A 231 10.82 -8.63 -22.32
C ASN A 231 11.73 -8.30 -23.53
N PRO A 232 12.43 -9.29 -24.12
CA PRO A 232 13.37 -9.02 -25.20
C PRO A 232 12.78 -8.33 -26.43
N THR A 233 11.50 -8.55 -26.72
CA THR A 233 10.79 -7.88 -27.82
C THR A 233 10.51 -6.42 -27.46
N GLU A 234 9.95 -6.18 -26.27
CA GLU A 234 9.72 -4.81 -25.74
C GLU A 234 11.04 -4.02 -25.68
N GLY A 235 12.16 -4.66 -25.36
CA GLY A 235 13.48 -4.03 -25.33
C GLY A 235 14.02 -3.62 -26.71
N LYS A 236 13.61 -4.31 -27.79
CA LYS A 236 13.97 -3.94 -29.18
C LYS A 236 13.07 -2.83 -29.73
N ASP A 237 11.84 -2.76 -29.23
CA ASP A 237 10.80 -1.86 -29.73
C ASP A 237 10.70 -0.54 -28.92
N ILE A 238 11.66 -0.24 -28.05
CA ILE A 238 11.65 1.02 -27.30
C ILE A 238 11.86 2.20 -28.27
N LYS A 239 11.14 3.30 -28.04
CA LYS A 239 11.22 4.48 -28.89
C LYS A 239 12.30 5.46 -28.42
N ALA A 240 12.60 5.46 -27.13
CA ALA A 240 13.54 6.38 -26.51
C ALA A 240 14.98 5.83 -26.42
N HIS A 241 15.48 5.18 -27.49
CA HIS A 241 16.88 4.70 -27.53
C HIS A 241 17.91 5.83 -27.33
N PHE A 242 17.53 7.09 -27.61
CA PHE A 242 18.37 8.27 -27.42
C PHE A 242 18.90 8.46 -25.98
N TYR A 243 18.33 7.78 -24.98
CA TYR A 243 18.87 7.80 -23.62
C TYR A 243 20.21 7.08 -23.47
N TRP A 244 20.58 6.20 -24.41
CA TRP A 244 21.80 5.38 -24.37
C TRP A 244 22.73 5.59 -25.57
N ASN A 245 22.45 6.57 -26.45
CA ASN A 245 23.24 6.80 -27.65
C ASN A 245 24.35 7.84 -27.46
N ASP A 246 24.21 8.73 -26.47
CA ASP A 246 25.09 9.88 -26.22
C ASP A 246 25.52 9.94 -24.76
N ALA A 247 26.19 11.03 -24.38
CA ALA A 247 26.46 11.35 -22.99
C ALA A 247 25.17 11.30 -22.15
N PRO A 248 25.25 10.82 -20.89
CA PRO A 248 24.10 10.68 -20.01
C PRO A 248 23.37 12.00 -19.84
N ARG A 249 22.05 12.00 -20.10
CA ARG A 249 21.21 13.21 -19.97
C ARG A 249 20.98 13.63 -18.51
N PHE A 250 21.11 12.67 -17.60
CA PHE A 250 21.06 12.81 -16.16
C PHE A 250 21.65 11.55 -15.51
N THR A 251 22.12 11.68 -14.29
CA THR A 251 22.71 10.61 -13.48
C THR A 251 21.98 10.48 -12.14
N THR A 252 21.66 11.61 -11.50
CA THR A 252 20.96 11.65 -10.20
C THR A 252 19.45 11.88 -10.34
N TYR A 253 18.71 11.71 -9.25
CA TYR A 253 17.30 12.06 -9.20
C TYR A 253 17.02 13.56 -9.41
N ASP A 254 17.88 14.45 -8.90
CA ASP A 254 17.77 15.90 -9.11
C ASP A 254 17.89 16.27 -10.60
N GLU A 255 18.95 15.76 -11.26
CA GLU A 255 19.15 15.97 -12.69
C GLU A 255 18.01 15.38 -13.52
N ALA A 256 17.53 14.18 -13.17
CA ALA A 256 16.39 13.54 -13.81
C ALA A 256 15.13 14.39 -13.64
N TYR A 257 14.86 14.89 -12.44
CA TYR A 257 13.69 15.72 -12.15
C TYR A 257 13.68 17.00 -12.98
N ALA A 258 14.82 17.70 -13.05
CA ALA A 258 14.98 18.89 -13.89
C ALA A 258 14.86 18.57 -15.38
N TYR A 259 15.39 17.44 -15.84
CA TYR A 259 15.22 16.97 -17.22
C TYR A 259 13.74 16.73 -17.57
N PHE A 260 13.04 15.97 -16.73
CA PHE A 260 11.64 15.61 -16.96
C PHE A 260 10.72 16.82 -16.85
N PHE A 261 11.04 17.81 -16.01
CA PHE A 261 10.31 19.09 -16.02
C PHE A 261 10.45 19.84 -17.35
N ARG A 262 11.67 19.95 -17.90
CA ARG A 262 11.85 20.57 -19.23
C ARG A 262 11.09 19.81 -20.33
N LEU A 263 11.08 18.48 -20.26
CA LEU A 263 10.30 17.66 -21.17
C LEU A 263 8.79 17.91 -20.98
N SER A 264 8.31 18.02 -19.74
CA SER A 264 6.90 18.20 -19.43
C SER A 264 6.33 19.51 -19.99
N GLN A 265 7.18 20.55 -20.08
CA GLN A 265 6.82 21.82 -20.72
C GLN A 265 6.51 21.64 -22.21
N THR A 266 7.29 20.83 -22.93
CA THR A 266 7.02 20.52 -24.35
C THR A 266 5.78 19.65 -24.55
N GLN A 267 5.35 18.95 -23.50
CA GLN A 267 4.19 18.06 -23.49
C GLN A 267 2.93 18.72 -22.91
N ASN A 268 2.99 20.01 -22.53
CA ASN A 268 1.91 20.74 -21.86
C ASN A 268 1.34 20.02 -20.62
N CYS A 269 2.20 19.42 -19.80
CA CYS A 269 1.76 18.70 -18.60
C CYS A 269 1.49 19.67 -17.43
N THR A 270 0.22 20.07 -17.25
CA THR A 270 -0.20 20.98 -16.17
C THR A 270 0.21 20.49 -14.78
N GLU A 271 -0.07 19.22 -14.44
CA GLU A 271 0.23 18.67 -13.10
C GLU A 271 1.75 18.55 -12.82
N CYS A 272 2.58 18.54 -13.86
CA CYS A 272 4.03 18.58 -13.71
C CYS A 272 4.51 19.94 -13.19
N ILE A 273 3.81 21.04 -13.51
CA ILE A 273 4.09 22.39 -12.99
C ILE A 273 3.83 22.42 -11.49
N LEU A 274 2.70 21.87 -11.04
CA LEU A 274 2.41 21.77 -9.60
C LEU A 274 3.45 20.91 -8.88
N SER A 275 3.80 19.75 -9.43
CA SER A 275 4.86 18.90 -8.85
C SER A 275 6.15 19.72 -8.70
N TYR A 276 6.56 20.43 -9.75
CA TYR A 276 7.78 21.25 -9.73
C TYR A 276 7.71 22.38 -8.70
N ALA A 277 6.58 23.09 -8.60
CA ALA A 277 6.35 24.10 -7.57
C ALA A 277 6.55 23.50 -6.16
N LEU A 278 5.92 22.35 -5.88
CA LEU A 278 5.97 21.67 -4.58
C LEU A 278 7.33 21.04 -4.25
N SER A 279 8.27 21.00 -5.18
CA SER A 279 9.66 20.64 -4.87
C SER A 279 10.39 21.75 -4.09
N TYR A 280 9.97 23.00 -4.26
CA TYR A 280 10.50 24.17 -3.57
C TYR A 280 9.81 24.37 -2.21
N THR A 281 10.30 23.65 -1.20
CA THR A 281 9.74 23.69 0.16
C THR A 281 10.23 24.88 0.99
N ILE A 282 11.39 25.44 0.64
CA ILE A 282 12.05 26.56 1.35
C ILE A 282 12.02 27.84 0.50
N ASP A 283 12.23 27.72 -0.81
CA ASP A 283 12.26 28.84 -1.76
C ASP A 283 10.83 29.24 -2.16
N ILE A 284 10.19 30.05 -1.30
CA ILE A 284 8.80 30.49 -1.44
C ILE A 284 8.59 31.28 -2.74
N GLU A 285 9.54 32.14 -3.13
CA GLU A 285 9.40 32.97 -4.33
C GLU A 285 9.33 32.10 -5.59
N LYS A 286 10.23 31.12 -5.73
CA LYS A 286 10.15 30.17 -6.86
C LYS A 286 8.89 29.32 -6.83
N ARG A 287 8.54 28.79 -5.65
CA ARG A 287 7.31 28.01 -5.49
C ARG A 287 6.11 28.80 -5.96
N ASP A 288 5.96 30.02 -5.46
CA ASP A 288 4.80 30.86 -5.73
C ASP A 288 4.77 31.33 -7.20
N GLY A 289 5.93 31.53 -7.83
CA GLY A 289 6.04 31.75 -9.28
C GLY A 289 5.41 30.61 -10.09
N TYR A 290 5.79 29.36 -9.80
CA TYR A 290 5.23 28.19 -10.48
C TYR A 290 3.78 27.88 -10.10
N LEU A 291 3.35 28.20 -8.87
CA LEU A 291 1.94 28.07 -8.49
C LEU A 291 1.06 29.04 -9.29
N ASN A 292 1.52 30.27 -9.51
CA ASN A 292 0.81 31.22 -10.37
C ASN A 292 0.74 30.71 -11.82
N GLU A 293 1.85 30.18 -12.36
CA GLU A 293 1.87 29.55 -13.70
C GLU A 293 0.86 28.40 -13.79
N TYR A 294 0.86 27.51 -12.79
CA TYR A 294 -0.07 26.38 -12.71
C TYR A 294 -1.54 26.83 -12.69
N LEU A 295 -1.87 27.88 -11.94
CA LEU A 295 -3.22 28.44 -11.84
C LEU A 295 -3.73 29.11 -13.12
N LEU A 296 -2.86 29.42 -14.08
CA LEU A 296 -3.28 29.91 -15.39
C LEU A 296 -3.88 28.80 -16.27
N SER A 297 -3.63 27.53 -15.94
CA SER A 297 -4.13 26.40 -16.72
C SER A 297 -5.59 26.08 -16.35
N PRO A 298 -6.52 26.00 -17.31
CA PRO A 298 -7.89 25.58 -17.05
C PRO A 298 -8.00 24.09 -16.68
N GLU A 299 -6.94 23.31 -16.91
CA GLU A 299 -6.87 21.88 -16.58
C GLU A 299 -6.28 21.61 -15.19
N ALA A 300 -5.93 22.66 -14.43
CA ALA A 300 -5.37 22.54 -13.08
C ALA A 300 -6.33 21.78 -12.16
N LYS A 301 -5.88 20.64 -11.62
CA LYS A 301 -6.71 19.77 -10.79
C LYS A 301 -6.89 20.30 -9.36
N TYR A 302 -5.81 20.77 -8.77
CA TYR A 302 -5.70 21.21 -7.37
C TYR A 302 -5.72 22.75 -7.20
N THR A 303 -6.60 23.46 -7.94
CA THR A 303 -6.68 24.93 -7.93
C THR A 303 -6.87 25.51 -6.53
N LEU A 304 -7.87 25.03 -5.78
CA LEU A 304 -8.18 25.53 -4.44
C LEU A 304 -6.99 25.37 -3.48
N PHE A 305 -6.27 24.25 -3.58
CA PHE A 305 -5.07 24.01 -2.78
C PHE A 305 -3.97 25.02 -3.13
N ALA A 306 -3.69 25.21 -4.42
CA ALA A 306 -2.64 26.13 -4.89
C ALA A 306 -2.93 27.58 -4.49
N GLU A 307 -4.18 28.06 -4.65
CA GLU A 307 -4.62 29.39 -4.20
C GLU A 307 -4.44 29.57 -2.70
N THR A 308 -4.83 28.56 -1.93
CA THR A 308 -4.75 28.61 -0.46
C THR A 308 -3.30 28.57 0.03
N LEU A 309 -2.43 27.84 -0.67
CA LEU A 309 -1.00 27.79 -0.38
C LEU A 309 -0.32 29.13 -0.67
N LEU A 310 -0.63 29.75 -1.81
CA LEU A 310 -0.17 31.10 -2.18
C LEU A 310 -0.57 32.16 -1.14
N ALA A 311 -1.81 32.07 -0.64
CA ALA A 311 -2.32 33.02 0.34
C ALA A 311 -1.69 32.84 1.75
N GLY A 312 -0.91 31.78 1.99
CA GLY A 312 -0.29 31.50 3.29
C GLY A 312 -1.29 31.34 4.44
N ASN A 313 -2.54 30.98 4.11
CA ASN A 313 -3.67 30.99 5.05
C ASN A 313 -4.39 29.63 5.18
N PHE A 314 -3.79 28.54 4.66
CA PHE A 314 -4.38 27.20 4.68
C PHE A 314 -4.97 26.82 6.04
N SER A 315 -4.18 26.89 7.11
CA SER A 315 -4.65 26.53 8.45
C SER A 315 -5.49 27.60 9.15
N LYS A 316 -5.46 28.85 8.67
CA LYS A 316 -6.20 29.99 9.24
C LYS A 316 -7.69 29.92 8.91
N ASN A 317 -8.05 29.39 7.74
CA ASN A 317 -9.43 29.35 7.26
C ASN A 317 -10.23 28.12 7.74
N LEU A 318 -9.58 27.12 8.33
CA LEU A 318 -10.23 25.93 8.85
C LEU A 318 -10.93 26.22 10.18
N LEU A 319 -12.11 25.63 10.43
CA LEU A 319 -12.76 25.72 11.74
C LEU A 319 -11.98 24.95 12.79
N ASN A 320 -11.98 25.45 14.04
CA ASN A 320 -11.44 24.73 15.19
C ASN A 320 -12.34 23.56 15.61
N LYS A 321 -12.53 22.61 14.68
CA LYS A 321 -13.31 21.39 14.78
C LYS A 321 -12.43 20.20 14.41
N LYS A 322 -12.84 19.02 14.89
CA LYS A 322 -12.16 17.75 14.63
C LYS A 322 -13.07 16.80 13.85
N LEU A 323 -12.50 16.04 12.93
CA LEU A 323 -13.14 14.88 12.31
C LEU A 323 -12.49 13.61 12.87
N THR A 324 -13.22 12.82 13.63
CA THR A 324 -12.75 11.56 14.21
C THR A 324 -13.36 10.38 13.45
N LEU A 325 -12.51 9.58 12.84
CA LEU A 325 -12.88 8.41 12.06
C LEU A 325 -12.59 7.15 12.88
N VAL A 326 -13.63 6.42 13.27
CA VAL A 326 -13.48 5.12 13.94
C VAL A 326 -13.18 4.08 12.87
N THR A 327 -11.92 3.69 12.76
CA THR A 327 -11.43 2.80 11.71
C THR A 327 -11.77 1.36 11.98
N ASP A 328 -11.71 0.97 13.24
CA ASP A 328 -11.93 -0.40 13.68
C ASP A 328 -12.59 -0.41 15.05
N PHE A 329 -13.65 -1.19 15.19
CA PHE A 329 -14.19 -1.61 16.48
C PHE A 329 -14.24 -3.14 16.47
N ASN A 330 -13.33 -3.78 17.20
CA ASN A 330 -13.17 -5.23 17.19
C ASN A 330 -13.62 -5.85 18.50
N ALA A 331 -14.71 -6.61 18.49
CA ALA A 331 -15.05 -7.48 19.60
C ALA A 331 -14.35 -8.84 19.44
N VAL A 332 -13.62 -9.27 20.46
CA VAL A 332 -12.82 -10.49 20.46
C VAL A 332 -13.02 -11.25 21.76
N ILE A 333 -13.19 -12.57 21.66
CA ILE A 333 -13.11 -13.50 22.78
C ILE A 333 -11.71 -14.09 22.80
N LYS A 334 -11.04 -14.03 23.95
CA LYS A 334 -9.78 -14.72 24.21
C LYS A 334 -10.04 -15.96 25.07
N GLU A 335 -10.01 -17.15 24.47
CA GLU A 335 -10.19 -18.44 25.15
C GLU A 335 -8.82 -19.10 25.37
N GLY A 336 -8.26 -18.94 26.57
CA GLY A 336 -6.86 -19.29 26.81
C GLY A 336 -5.91 -18.42 25.98
N ASN A 337 -5.32 -19.00 24.92
CA ASN A 337 -4.47 -18.30 23.96
C ASN A 337 -5.12 -18.08 22.59
N ASP A 338 -6.31 -18.64 22.37
CA ASP A 338 -7.01 -18.56 21.10
C ASP A 338 -7.80 -17.23 21.03
N PHE A 339 -7.77 -16.54 19.89
CA PHE A 339 -8.50 -15.29 19.67
C PHE A 339 -9.63 -15.50 18.67
N ILE A 340 -10.87 -15.35 19.12
CA ILE A 340 -12.08 -15.52 18.32
C ILE A 340 -12.67 -14.14 18.05
N ARG A 341 -12.52 -13.64 16.83
CA ARG A 341 -13.08 -12.34 16.43
C ARG A 341 -14.56 -12.51 16.06
N LEU A 342 -15.41 -11.68 16.67
CA LEU A 342 -16.83 -11.65 16.33
C LEU A 342 -17.02 -10.96 14.98
N ASP A 343 -18.07 -11.35 14.26
CA ASP A 343 -18.47 -10.66 13.05
C ASP A 343 -19.13 -9.31 13.39
N ASN A 344 -18.33 -8.25 13.40
CA ASN A 344 -18.81 -6.90 13.70
C ASN A 344 -19.71 -6.33 12.59
N ALA A 345 -19.73 -6.95 11.39
CA ALA A 345 -20.60 -6.56 10.29
C ALA A 345 -22.01 -7.15 10.41
N ALA A 346 -22.22 -8.12 11.30
CA ALA A 346 -23.56 -8.59 11.63
C ALA A 346 -24.42 -7.42 12.14
N ALA A 347 -25.64 -7.27 11.59
CA ALA A 347 -26.49 -6.09 11.78
C ALA A 347 -26.72 -5.73 13.26
N ASP A 348 -26.91 -6.73 14.12
CA ASP A 348 -27.07 -6.52 15.56
C ASP A 348 -25.80 -6.00 16.24
N ASN A 349 -24.63 -6.52 15.87
CA ASN A 349 -23.36 -6.06 16.43
C ASN A 349 -23.09 -4.62 16.02
N LEU A 350 -23.28 -4.29 14.73
CA LEU A 350 -23.11 -2.94 14.21
C LEU A 350 -24.04 -1.94 14.91
N ARG A 351 -25.32 -2.29 15.11
CA ARG A 351 -26.29 -1.45 15.83
C ARG A 351 -25.82 -1.15 17.26
N ASN A 352 -25.35 -2.15 17.98
CA ASN A 352 -24.90 -2.00 19.36
C ASN A 352 -23.59 -1.19 19.46
N ILE A 353 -22.66 -1.38 18.53
CA ILE A 353 -21.44 -0.56 18.44
C ILE A 353 -21.80 0.90 18.16
N ASN A 354 -22.70 1.15 17.20
CA ASN A 354 -23.15 2.51 16.88
C ASN A 354 -23.82 3.18 18.08
N TYR A 355 -24.63 2.46 18.87
CA TYR A 355 -25.21 2.99 20.09
C TYR A 355 -24.16 3.48 21.11
N VAL A 356 -23.08 2.71 21.29
CA VAL A 356 -21.95 3.12 22.15
C VAL A 356 -21.30 4.39 21.60
N LEU A 357 -21.04 4.46 20.30
CA LEU A 357 -20.39 5.59 19.67
C LEU A 357 -21.27 6.85 19.62
N ASP A 358 -22.58 6.71 19.44
CA ASP A 358 -23.54 7.82 19.54
C ASP A 358 -23.55 8.42 20.94
N SER A 359 -23.44 7.57 21.96
CA SER A 359 -23.29 8.01 23.35
C SER A 359 -21.98 8.76 23.60
N VAL A 360 -20.91 8.45 22.86
CA VAL A 360 -19.64 9.21 22.85
C VAL A 360 -19.83 10.54 22.14
N ARG A 361 -20.41 10.54 20.94
CA ARG A 361 -20.64 11.72 20.07
C ARG A 361 -21.33 12.88 20.79
N MET A 362 -22.37 12.59 21.57
CA MET A 362 -23.17 13.62 22.26
C MET A 362 -22.37 14.51 23.21
N ASN A 363 -21.13 14.15 23.57
CA ASN A 363 -20.32 14.91 24.55
C ASN A 363 -19.33 15.87 23.88
N TYR A 364 -19.19 15.84 22.55
CA TYR A 364 -18.17 16.62 21.85
C TYR A 364 -18.77 17.45 20.70
N PRO A 365 -19.34 18.64 20.97
CA PRO A 365 -19.97 19.47 19.93
C PRO A 365 -18.98 20.00 18.87
N TYR A 366 -17.68 20.03 19.19
CA TYR A 366 -16.60 20.43 18.28
C TYR A 366 -15.99 19.25 17.49
N ARG A 367 -16.46 18.02 17.72
CA ARG A 367 -15.90 16.79 17.16
C ARG A 367 -16.97 16.02 16.41
N THR A 368 -16.80 15.87 15.12
CA THR A 368 -17.63 14.97 14.33
C THR A 368 -17.03 13.57 14.38
N ILE A 369 -17.70 12.61 15.00
CA ILE A 369 -17.23 11.21 15.02
C ILE A 369 -18.02 10.42 13.97
N ARG A 370 -17.36 9.68 13.09
CA ARG A 370 -17.99 8.83 12.05
C ARG A 370 -17.35 7.46 12.00
N MET A 371 -18.10 6.43 11.60
CA MET A 371 -17.48 5.16 11.27
C MET A 371 -16.75 5.30 9.94
N PHE A 372 -15.60 4.66 9.81
CA PHE A 372 -14.82 4.73 8.58
C PHE A 372 -15.53 4.02 7.41
N SER A 373 -16.35 3.00 7.71
CA SER A 373 -17.27 2.37 6.77
C SER A 373 -18.32 3.33 6.21
N ASP A 374 -18.76 4.33 6.98
CA ASP A 374 -19.73 5.32 6.50
C ASP A 374 -19.09 6.20 5.43
N ILE A 375 -17.82 6.58 5.61
CA ILE A 375 -17.07 7.32 4.59
C ILE A 375 -16.91 6.46 3.33
N GLN A 376 -16.58 5.17 3.48
CA GLN A 376 -16.47 4.24 2.34
C GLN A 376 -17.76 4.15 1.54
N ALA A 377 -18.92 4.12 2.21
CA ALA A 377 -20.22 4.03 1.56
C ALA A 377 -20.67 5.36 0.91
N MET A 378 -20.33 6.51 1.53
CA MET A 378 -20.71 7.84 1.02
C MET A 378 -19.81 8.33 -0.10
N ASP A 379 -18.49 8.19 0.06
CA ASP A 379 -17.48 8.68 -0.86
C ASP A 379 -16.22 7.80 -0.82
N TYR A 380 -16.15 6.87 -1.78
CA TYR A 380 -15.03 5.93 -1.88
C TYR A 380 -13.69 6.63 -2.16
N LEU A 381 -13.68 7.81 -2.80
CA LEU A 381 -12.45 8.55 -3.06
C LEU A 381 -11.92 9.18 -1.78
N ASP A 382 -12.78 9.77 -0.96
CA ASP A 382 -12.40 10.26 0.37
C ASP A 382 -11.89 9.12 1.25
N PHE A 383 -12.58 7.97 1.24
CA PHE A 383 -12.13 6.78 1.96
C PHE A 383 -10.72 6.35 1.56
N LYS A 384 -10.41 6.36 0.25
CA LYS A 384 -9.07 6.09 -0.26
C LYS A 384 -8.06 7.11 0.27
N LYS A 385 -8.36 8.41 0.16
CA LYS A 385 -7.47 9.50 0.63
C LYS A 385 -7.22 9.40 2.14
N PHE A 386 -8.25 9.17 2.96
CA PHE A 386 -8.09 8.96 4.40
C PHE A 386 -7.29 7.70 4.73
N THR A 387 -7.44 6.63 3.96
CA THR A 387 -6.63 5.41 4.13
C THR A 387 -5.16 5.69 3.87
N GLN A 388 -4.85 6.45 2.83
CA GLN A 388 -3.48 6.88 2.51
C GLN A 388 -2.93 7.80 3.60
N LEU A 389 -3.73 8.78 4.02
CA LEU A 389 -3.40 9.69 5.12
C LEU A 389 -3.08 8.90 6.40
N LYS A 390 -3.93 7.96 6.83
CA LYS A 390 -3.66 7.08 7.97
C LYS A 390 -2.35 6.29 7.82
N LYS A 391 -2.09 5.72 6.64
CA LYS A 391 -0.87 4.94 6.37
C LYS A 391 0.39 5.77 6.51
N LEU A 392 0.38 7.00 5.97
CA LEU A 392 1.52 7.94 6.05
C LEU A 392 2.02 8.08 7.50
N PHE A 393 1.11 8.17 8.47
CA PHE A 393 1.45 8.39 9.87
C PHE A 393 1.80 7.14 10.66
N LEU A 394 1.46 5.97 10.12
CA LEU A 394 1.90 4.68 10.68
C LEU A 394 3.32 4.32 10.24
N LEU A 395 3.94 5.07 9.32
CA LEU A 395 5.31 4.83 8.89
C LEU A 395 6.27 5.20 10.04
N PRO A 396 6.91 4.22 10.70
CA PRO A 396 7.83 4.49 11.80
C PRO A 396 9.09 5.11 11.20
N HIS A 397 9.48 6.32 11.62
CA HIS A 397 10.84 6.87 11.47
C HIS A 397 11.32 7.42 10.12
N TYR A 398 10.45 7.82 9.18
CA TYR A 398 10.91 8.23 7.84
C TYR A 398 10.75 9.70 7.46
N VAL A 399 10.38 10.55 8.39
CA VAL A 399 10.41 11.99 8.14
C VAL A 399 11.79 12.52 8.56
N GLY A 400 12.77 12.37 7.68
CA GLY A 400 14.06 13.08 7.81
C GLY A 400 13.89 14.59 7.64
N ASN A 401 12.79 14.99 7.00
CA ASN A 401 12.44 16.37 6.73
C ASN A 401 11.75 17.04 7.94
N LYS A 402 12.50 17.90 8.66
CA LYS A 402 11.98 18.65 9.82
C LYS A 402 10.81 19.61 9.49
N ASN A 403 10.59 19.92 8.21
CA ASN A 403 9.53 20.80 7.71
C ASN A 403 8.40 20.03 7.01
N PHE A 404 8.22 18.76 7.35
CA PHE A 404 7.20 17.93 6.71
C PHE A 404 5.78 18.40 6.99
N SER A 405 5.12 18.81 5.93
CA SER A 405 3.68 18.97 5.81
C SER A 405 3.06 17.85 4.95
N PRO A 406 1.99 17.17 5.41
CA PRO A 406 1.25 16.17 4.64
C PRO A 406 0.66 16.72 3.34
N HIS A 407 0.15 17.95 3.35
CA HIS A 407 -0.49 18.53 2.16
C HIS A 407 0.51 18.94 1.08
N LEU A 408 1.79 19.18 1.44
CA LEU A 408 2.86 19.34 0.45
C LEU A 408 3.32 17.98 -0.11
N LEU A 409 3.18 16.88 0.63
CA LEU A 409 3.40 15.53 0.09
C LEU A 409 2.32 15.15 -0.92
N ASP A 410 1.05 15.38 -0.59
CA ASP A 410 -0.08 15.11 -1.50
C ASP A 410 -1.15 16.20 -1.32
N PRO A 411 -1.37 17.05 -2.34
CA PRO A 411 -2.41 18.08 -2.32
C PRO A 411 -3.82 17.58 -2.00
N SER A 412 -4.12 16.31 -2.31
CA SER A 412 -5.43 15.71 -2.01
C SER A 412 -5.70 15.55 -0.51
N PHE A 413 -4.67 15.60 0.34
CA PHE A 413 -4.87 15.62 1.79
C PHE A 413 -5.38 16.98 2.26
N ALA A 414 -4.90 18.08 1.67
CA ALA A 414 -5.42 19.41 1.96
C ALA A 414 -6.91 19.52 1.62
N GLU A 415 -7.34 18.92 0.51
CA GLU A 415 -8.75 18.87 0.11
C GLU A 415 -9.64 18.20 1.18
N LEU A 416 -9.14 17.20 1.93
CA LEU A 416 -9.90 16.59 3.01
C LEU A 416 -10.16 17.59 4.13
N PHE A 417 -9.12 18.30 4.60
CA PHE A 417 -9.29 19.31 5.65
C PHE A 417 -10.24 20.43 5.22
N LEU A 418 -10.14 20.88 3.96
CA LEU A 418 -11.01 21.91 3.39
C LEU A 418 -12.45 21.42 3.23
N LYS A 419 -12.66 20.24 2.63
CA LYS A 419 -13.99 19.66 2.37
C LYS A 419 -14.78 19.42 3.66
N TYR A 420 -14.11 18.90 4.69
CA TYR A 420 -14.74 18.68 6.00
C TYR A 420 -14.68 19.92 6.91
N ASN A 421 -13.93 20.95 6.50
CA ASN A 421 -13.71 22.20 7.22
C ASN A 421 -13.32 21.96 8.70
N VAL A 422 -12.24 21.19 8.88
CA VAL A 422 -11.70 20.81 10.19
C VAL A 422 -10.22 21.15 10.28
N LYS A 423 -9.73 21.47 11.48
CA LYS A 423 -8.30 21.66 11.76
C LYS A 423 -7.57 20.36 12.10
N GLU A 424 -8.33 19.33 12.49
CA GLU A 424 -7.78 18.08 12.98
C GLU A 424 -8.55 16.89 12.42
N ILE A 425 -7.85 15.88 11.91
CA ILE A 425 -8.40 14.59 11.51
C ILE A 425 -7.81 13.52 12.43
N GLU A 426 -8.66 12.69 13.02
CA GLU A 426 -8.27 11.62 13.92
C GLU A 426 -8.74 10.26 13.43
N PHE A 427 -7.96 9.23 13.72
CA PHE A 427 -8.29 7.83 13.46
C PHE A 427 -8.29 7.07 14.77
N ILE A 428 -9.42 6.47 15.13
CA ILE A 428 -9.57 5.67 16.35
C ILE A 428 -9.69 4.18 16.00
N GLY A 429 -8.89 3.35 16.65
CA GLY A 429 -9.05 1.90 16.70
C GLY A 429 -9.42 1.46 18.12
N ILE A 430 -10.43 0.61 18.23
CA ILE A 430 -10.91 0.06 19.50
C ILE A 430 -10.93 -1.46 19.40
N ASN A 431 -10.29 -2.15 20.35
CA ASN A 431 -10.49 -3.59 20.54
C ASN A 431 -11.13 -3.84 21.90
N PHE A 432 -12.26 -4.53 21.91
CA PHE A 432 -12.91 -5.02 23.11
C PHE A 432 -12.58 -6.51 23.25
N LEU A 433 -11.99 -6.88 24.39
CA LEU A 433 -11.56 -8.25 24.66
C LEU A 433 -12.27 -8.81 25.89
N GLU A 434 -12.91 -9.97 25.75
CA GLU A 434 -13.37 -10.79 26.87
C GLU A 434 -12.38 -11.96 27.08
N TYR A 435 -11.97 -12.19 28.32
CA TYR A 435 -11.10 -13.31 28.70
C TYR A 435 -11.93 -14.43 29.28
N ARG A 436 -11.86 -15.61 28.65
CA ARG A 436 -12.50 -16.84 29.09
C ARG A 436 -11.47 -17.90 29.44
N LYS A 437 -11.88 -18.85 30.29
CA LYS A 437 -11.11 -20.08 30.50
C LYS A 437 -11.02 -20.85 29.18
N ALA A 438 -9.90 -21.53 28.95
CA ALA A 438 -9.69 -22.28 27.73
C ALA A 438 -10.66 -23.46 27.67
N GLU A 439 -11.55 -23.47 26.67
CA GLU A 439 -12.46 -24.58 26.38
C GLU A 439 -12.32 -24.99 24.90
N LYS A 440 -11.56 -26.05 24.64
CA LYS A 440 -11.17 -26.46 23.28
C LYS A 440 -12.13 -27.46 22.65
N THR A 441 -13.44 -27.22 22.78
CA THR A 441 -14.48 -28.05 22.15
C THR A 441 -15.04 -27.36 20.90
N LYS A 442 -15.50 -28.16 19.93
CA LYS A 442 -16.14 -27.65 18.71
C LYS A 442 -17.40 -26.87 19.05
N GLU A 443 -18.11 -27.31 20.08
CA GLU A 443 -19.34 -26.73 20.59
C GLU A 443 -19.08 -25.37 21.24
N ALA A 444 -18.04 -25.25 22.09
CA ALA A 444 -17.61 -23.97 22.67
C ALA A 444 -17.22 -22.96 21.58
N TYR A 445 -16.45 -23.39 20.58
CA TYR A 445 -16.08 -22.52 19.47
C TYR A 445 -17.28 -22.07 18.63
N LYS A 446 -18.21 -22.99 18.32
CA LYS A 446 -19.48 -22.65 17.65
C LYS A 446 -20.34 -21.70 18.48
N TYR A 447 -20.33 -21.84 19.79
CA TYR A 447 -21.04 -20.94 20.69
C TYR A 447 -20.39 -19.55 20.67
N ALA A 448 -19.06 -19.45 20.83
CA ALA A 448 -18.31 -18.20 20.74
C ALA A 448 -18.54 -17.45 19.41
N LEU A 449 -18.57 -18.16 18.28
CA LEU A 449 -18.88 -17.57 16.97
C LEU A 449 -20.31 -17.04 16.83
N LYS A 450 -21.25 -17.57 17.61
CA LYS A 450 -22.65 -17.14 17.64
C LYS A 450 -22.93 -16.10 18.71
N THR A 451 -22.02 -15.89 19.66
CA THR A 451 -22.15 -14.86 20.69
C THR A 451 -22.23 -13.49 20.04
N SER A 452 -23.27 -12.73 20.37
CA SER A 452 -23.39 -11.34 19.91
C SER A 452 -22.50 -10.41 20.71
N PHE A 453 -22.11 -9.26 20.14
CA PHE A 453 -21.38 -8.22 20.87
C PHE A 453 -22.15 -7.74 22.11
N TYR A 454 -23.48 -7.63 22.02
CA TYR A 454 -24.30 -7.24 23.16
C TYR A 454 -24.22 -8.28 24.28
N GLU A 455 -24.38 -9.56 23.97
CA GLU A 455 -24.21 -10.64 24.95
C GLU A 455 -22.82 -10.59 25.57
N LEU A 456 -21.79 -10.50 24.72
CA LEU A 456 -20.38 -10.42 25.11
C LEU A 456 -20.10 -9.27 26.09
N ALA A 457 -20.60 -8.06 25.78
CA ALA A 457 -20.38 -6.86 26.57
C ALA A 457 -21.20 -6.84 27.86
N ASN A 458 -22.29 -7.62 27.96
CA ASN A 458 -23.12 -7.72 29.14
C ASN A 458 -22.68 -8.82 30.12
N THR A 459 -21.69 -9.65 29.75
CA THR A 459 -21.16 -10.68 30.65
C THR A 459 -20.58 -10.05 31.92
N THR A 460 -20.90 -10.59 33.10
CA THR A 460 -20.47 -10.05 34.41
C THR A 460 -19.62 -11.01 35.25
N ASN A 461 -19.27 -12.17 34.70
CA ASN A 461 -18.48 -13.20 35.38
C ASN A 461 -17.12 -13.42 34.72
N THR A 462 -16.78 -12.66 33.68
CA THR A 462 -15.53 -12.74 32.93
C THR A 462 -14.79 -11.41 32.97
N SER A 463 -13.47 -11.48 32.84
CA SER A 463 -12.67 -10.26 32.74
C SER A 463 -12.81 -9.67 31.35
N GLN A 464 -13.06 -8.36 31.28
CA GLN A 464 -13.19 -7.63 30.02
C GLN A 464 -12.21 -6.47 30.02
N THR A 465 -11.62 -6.19 28.85
CA THR A 465 -10.70 -5.07 28.67
C THR A 465 -10.97 -4.34 27.36
N LEU A 466 -10.46 -3.13 27.28
CA LEU A 466 -10.48 -2.29 26.09
C LEU A 466 -9.03 -1.93 25.72
N ASP A 467 -8.66 -2.15 24.46
CA ASP A 467 -7.52 -1.49 23.85
C ASP A 467 -8.02 -0.30 23.06
N PHE A 468 -7.39 0.85 23.26
CA PHE A 468 -7.68 2.09 22.58
C PHE A 468 -6.43 2.62 21.89
N TYR A 469 -6.59 2.97 20.62
CA TYR A 469 -5.54 3.58 19.81
C TYR A 469 -6.11 4.78 19.07
N LEU A 470 -5.39 5.90 19.08
CA LEU A 470 -5.79 7.11 18.38
C LEU A 470 -4.58 7.73 17.68
N ILE A 471 -4.74 8.03 16.40
CA ILE A 471 -3.84 8.90 15.62
C ILE A 471 -4.56 10.22 15.42
N SER A 472 -3.90 11.34 15.65
CA SER A 472 -4.40 12.67 15.34
C SER A 472 -3.45 13.36 14.36
N ILE A 473 -4.01 14.14 13.45
CA ILE A 473 -3.28 14.98 12.49
C ILE A 473 -3.82 16.40 12.61
N ASN A 474 -2.94 17.34 12.96
CA ASN A 474 -3.29 18.73 13.14
C ASN A 474 -2.45 19.63 12.23
N GLU A 475 -3.13 20.45 11.43
CA GLU A 475 -2.52 21.35 10.43
C GLU A 475 -1.72 22.52 11.03
N ASN A 476 -1.77 22.75 12.35
CA ASN A 476 -1.05 23.86 13.02
C ASN A 476 0.25 23.44 13.73
N ILE A 477 0.57 22.15 13.84
CA ILE A 477 1.75 21.74 14.62
C ILE A 477 2.98 21.75 13.71
N LEU A 478 3.71 22.87 13.75
CA LEU A 478 4.87 23.22 12.92
C LEU A 478 6.06 22.24 12.93
N LYS A 479 6.08 21.23 13.82
CA LYS A 479 7.24 20.33 13.98
C LYS A 479 6.91 18.85 13.86
N THR A 480 5.71 18.45 14.30
CA THR A 480 5.20 17.08 14.17
C THR A 480 3.67 17.18 14.07
N PRO A 481 3.09 17.21 12.86
CA PRO A 481 1.65 17.36 12.68
C PRO A 481 0.83 16.19 13.23
N THR A 482 1.46 15.23 13.91
CA THR A 482 0.90 13.93 14.27
C THR A 482 1.05 13.65 15.75
N PHE A 483 -0.02 13.17 16.37
CA PHE A 483 -0.01 12.65 17.73
C PHE A 483 -0.50 11.22 17.74
N ILE A 484 0.22 10.31 18.39
CA ILE A 484 -0.15 8.91 18.54
C ILE A 484 -0.38 8.61 20.01
N TYR A 485 -1.59 8.14 20.32
CA TYR A 485 -1.99 7.70 21.65
C TYR A 485 -2.36 6.23 21.61
N SER A 486 -1.87 5.47 22.58
CA SER A 486 -2.27 4.08 22.77
C SER A 486 -2.38 3.76 24.24
N ASN A 487 -3.47 3.12 24.64
CA ASN A 487 -3.66 2.57 25.96
C ASN A 487 -4.27 1.18 25.81
N ARG A 488 -3.63 0.17 26.40
CA ARG A 488 -4.00 -1.24 26.24
C ARG A 488 -4.42 -1.82 27.58
N ASP A 489 -5.16 -2.93 27.54
CA ASP A 489 -5.59 -3.68 28.71
C ASP A 489 -6.40 -2.81 29.71
N ILE A 490 -7.20 -1.86 29.21
CA ILE A 490 -8.04 -1.00 30.06
C ILE A 490 -9.15 -1.85 30.67
N SER A 491 -9.02 -2.20 31.94
CA SER A 491 -9.96 -3.09 32.63
C SER A 491 -11.37 -2.48 32.77
N LEU A 492 -12.37 -3.27 32.38
CA LEU A 492 -13.77 -3.03 32.69
C LEU A 492 -14.15 -3.82 33.93
N ASN A 493 -14.95 -3.24 34.81
CA ASN A 493 -15.35 -3.91 36.05
C ASN A 493 -16.29 -5.07 35.71
N PHE A 494 -15.81 -6.30 35.90
CA PHE A 494 -16.58 -7.52 35.62
C PHE A 494 -17.87 -7.58 36.46
N LYS A 495 -17.92 -6.99 37.66
CA LYS A 495 -19.15 -6.97 38.48
C LYS A 495 -20.23 -6.00 37.97
N ARG A 496 -19.96 -5.27 36.89
CA ARG A 496 -20.87 -4.33 36.27
C ARG A 496 -21.01 -4.67 34.80
N ASN A 497 -22.15 -4.27 34.23
CA ASN A 497 -22.39 -4.38 32.82
C ASN A 497 -21.26 -3.67 32.02
N GLY A 498 -20.51 -4.41 31.19
CA GLY A 498 -19.42 -3.87 30.39
C GLY A 498 -19.92 -2.90 29.32
N PHE A 499 -21.08 -3.17 28.71
CA PHE A 499 -21.71 -2.34 27.69
C PHE A 499 -21.93 -0.90 28.17
N THR A 500 -22.40 -0.71 29.41
CA THR A 500 -22.61 0.63 29.98
C THR A 500 -21.31 1.34 30.37
N GLN A 501 -20.20 0.60 30.50
CA GLN A 501 -18.88 1.15 30.81
C GLN A 501 -18.12 1.62 29.56
N LEU A 502 -18.46 1.11 28.36
CA LEU A 502 -17.70 1.39 27.14
C LEU A 502 -17.66 2.87 26.77
N ALA A 503 -18.82 3.51 26.63
CA ALA A 503 -18.88 4.91 26.23
C ALA A 503 -18.14 5.84 27.23
N PRO A 504 -18.34 5.72 28.56
CA PRO A 504 -17.55 6.47 29.54
C PRO A 504 -16.04 6.25 29.43
N ARG A 505 -15.60 5.01 29.17
CA ARG A 505 -14.17 4.69 29.03
C ARG A 505 -13.57 5.28 27.76
N ILE A 506 -14.26 5.13 26.62
CA ILE A 506 -13.82 5.72 25.36
C ILE A 506 -13.70 7.25 25.49
N LYS A 507 -14.66 7.92 26.14
CA LYS A 507 -14.59 9.36 26.43
C LYS A 507 -13.34 9.72 27.25
N LEU A 508 -13.10 8.99 28.34
CA LEU A 508 -11.93 9.22 29.19
C LEU A 508 -10.61 9.14 28.41
N GLU A 509 -10.47 8.17 27.50
CA GLU A 509 -9.26 8.04 26.69
C GLU A 509 -9.12 9.17 25.65
N ILE A 510 -10.24 9.63 25.06
CA ILE A 510 -10.25 10.83 24.20
C ILE A 510 -9.80 12.07 25.00
N ASP A 511 -10.36 12.26 26.20
CA ASP A 511 -10.06 13.41 27.06
C ASP A 511 -8.59 13.40 27.52
N ARG A 512 -8.05 12.23 27.86
CA ARG A 512 -6.63 12.06 28.19
C ARG A 512 -5.73 12.50 27.04
N LYS A 513 -6.04 12.07 25.82
CA LYS A 513 -5.30 12.48 24.64
C LYS A 513 -5.36 13.99 24.43
N ASP A 514 -6.56 14.59 24.51
CA ASP A 514 -6.72 16.04 24.31
C ASP A 514 -5.98 16.83 25.42
N GLY A 515 -5.97 16.34 26.67
CA GLY A 515 -5.19 16.90 27.76
C GLY A 515 -3.66 16.80 27.58
N MET A 516 -3.16 15.67 27.06
CA MET A 516 -1.73 15.49 26.76
C MET A 516 -1.25 16.41 25.62
N MET A 517 -2.07 16.62 24.59
CA MET A 517 -1.73 17.54 23.50
C MET A 517 -1.62 18.98 23.98
N TYR A 518 -2.49 19.42 24.89
CA TYR A 518 -2.47 20.79 25.43
C TYR A 518 -1.18 21.11 26.21
N GLN A 519 -0.52 20.10 26.78
CA GLN A 519 0.76 20.27 27.46
C GLN A 519 1.97 20.35 26.51
N GLN A 520 1.80 19.99 25.24
CA GLN A 520 2.87 19.94 24.23
C GLN A 520 2.86 21.13 23.27
N THR A 521 1.73 21.84 23.18
CA THR A 521 1.55 23.12 22.47
C THR A 521 1.82 24.29 23.39
#